data_AF-F0EWL5-F1
#
_entry.id   AF-F0EWL5-F1
#
_cell.length_a   1.000
_cell.length_b   1.000
_cell.length_c   1.000
_cell.angle_alpha   90.00
_cell.angle_beta   90.00
_cell.angle_gamma   90.00
#
_symmetry.space_group_name_H-M   'P 1'
#
loop_
_entity.id
_entity.type
_entity.pdbx_description
1 polymer ?
#
loop_
_entity_poly.entity_id
_entity_poly.type
_entity_poly.pdbx_seq_one_letter_code
_entity_poly.pdbx_strand_id
1 'polypeptide(L)'
;MIEKKSMITFDEAYKSVKTAIRDLEADVRIISVRPFVDGWIFEYQDIEFLNHCDYISMLLDTPYILMDKHTQEIFFVYLKPDGLETFLDDYHHKSDYIEKGIIIPYIPSKNIEN
;
A
#
# COMPACT_ATOMS: atom_id res chain seq x y z
N MET A 1 -26.99 7.51 -17.91
CA MET A 1 -26.20 8.36 -17.01
C MET A 1 -25.25 7.44 -16.28
N ILE A 2 -23.96 7.53 -16.56
CA ILE A 2 -22.95 6.79 -15.78
C ILE A 2 -22.74 7.64 -14.52
N GLU A 3 -23.16 7.13 -13.37
CA GLU A 3 -22.80 7.76 -12.10
C GLU A 3 -21.28 7.87 -12.06
N LYS A 4 -20.76 9.10 -11.96
CA LYS A 4 -19.35 9.30 -11.63
C LYS A 4 -19.18 8.67 -10.25
N LYS A 5 -18.58 7.47 -10.19
CA LYS A 5 -18.08 6.90 -8.94
C LYS A 5 -17.21 7.98 -8.32
N SER A 6 -17.67 8.55 -7.19
CA SER A 6 -16.98 9.68 -6.58
C SER A 6 -15.60 9.23 -6.15
N MET A 7 -14.57 9.82 -6.75
CA MET A 7 -13.20 9.60 -6.33
C MET A 7 -13.05 10.13 -4.91
N ILE A 8 -12.39 9.36 -4.04
CA ILE A 8 -12.12 9.83 -2.68
C ILE A 8 -11.06 10.93 -2.70
N THR A 9 -11.14 11.78 -1.68
CA THR A 9 -10.15 12.80 -1.40
C THR A 9 -8.93 12.22 -0.69
N PHE A 10 -7.85 12.99 -0.68
CA PHE A 10 -6.65 12.64 0.09
C PHE A 10 -6.93 12.49 1.59
N ASP A 11 -7.76 13.35 2.16
CA ASP A 11 -8.10 13.31 3.60
C ASP A 11 -8.85 12.02 3.96
N GLU A 12 -9.77 11.60 3.08
CA GLU A 12 -10.49 10.32 3.22
C GLU A 12 -9.52 9.14 3.10
N ALA A 13 -8.64 9.15 2.08
CA ALA A 13 -7.60 8.13 1.92
C ALA A 13 -6.69 8.03 3.15
N TYR A 14 -6.18 9.17 3.63
CA TYR A 14 -5.29 9.24 4.80
C TYR A 14 -5.99 8.72 6.05
N LYS A 15 -7.27 9.06 6.26
CA LYS A 15 -8.05 8.57 7.40
C LYS A 15 -8.28 7.05 7.32
N SER A 16 -8.59 6.53 6.14
CA SER A 16 -8.78 5.09 5.92
C SER A 16 -7.49 4.32 6.20
N VAL A 17 -6.36 4.76 5.63
CA VAL A 17 -5.06 4.12 5.85
C VAL A 17 -4.64 4.22 7.32
N LYS A 18 -4.84 5.37 7.97
CA LYS A 18 -4.56 5.53 9.41
C LYS A 18 -5.41 4.58 10.27
N THR A 19 -6.61 4.26 9.83
CA THR A 19 -7.46 3.27 10.52
C THR A 19 -6.90 1.87 10.30
N ALA A 20 -6.58 1.51 9.06
CA ALA A 20 -6.03 0.20 8.72
C ALA A 20 -4.72 -0.12 9.45
N ILE A 21 -3.82 0.84 9.59
CA ILE A 21 -2.56 0.63 10.33
C ILE A 21 -2.75 0.51 11.85
N ARG A 22 -3.81 1.11 12.41
CA ARG A 22 -4.11 0.99 13.84
C ARG A 22 -4.62 -0.40 14.21
N ASP A 23 -5.17 -1.12 13.24
CA ASP A 23 -5.66 -2.48 13.41
C ASP A 23 -4.53 -3.52 13.23
N LEU A 24 -3.31 -3.08 12.90
CA LEU A 24 -2.13 -3.94 12.91
C LEU A 24 -1.69 -4.22 14.35
N GLU A 25 -1.15 -5.40 14.60
CA GLU A 25 -0.65 -5.81 15.93
C GLU A 25 0.65 -5.08 16.34
N ALA A 26 1.25 -4.32 15.43
CA ALA A 26 2.51 -3.59 15.62
C ALA A 26 2.28 -2.08 15.71
N ASP A 27 3.07 -1.39 16.54
CA ASP A 27 3.01 0.07 16.65
C ASP A 27 3.77 0.70 15.48
N VAL A 28 3.02 1.05 14.44
CA VAL A 28 3.59 1.56 13.18
C VAL A 28 3.22 3.02 12.93
N ARG A 29 4.07 3.69 12.17
CA ARG A 29 3.90 5.10 11.77
C ARG A 29 4.05 5.27 10.28
N ILE A 30 3.18 6.07 9.67
CA ILE A 30 3.37 6.55 8.29
C ILE A 30 4.57 7.52 8.28
N ILE A 31 5.57 7.21 7.48
CA ILE A 31 6.82 7.98 7.36
C ILE A 31 6.86 8.82 6.08
N SER A 32 6.17 8.39 5.02
CA SER A 32 6.08 9.14 3.76
C SER A 32 4.76 8.86 3.06
N VAL A 33 4.30 9.82 2.26
CA VAL A 33 3.13 9.66 1.40
C VAL A 33 3.40 10.31 0.05
N ARG A 34 3.12 9.60 -1.03
CA ARG A 34 3.24 10.14 -2.39
C ARG A 34 2.04 9.75 -3.26
N PRO A 35 1.57 10.65 -4.14
CA PRO A 35 0.51 10.33 -5.09
C PRO A 35 1.03 9.42 -6.22
N PHE A 36 0.14 8.63 -6.82
CA PHE A 36 0.32 7.97 -8.11
C PHE A 36 -0.96 8.10 -8.95
N VAL A 37 -0.98 7.59 -10.19
CA VAL A 37 -2.11 7.88 -11.12
C VAL A 37 -3.46 7.50 -10.54
N ASP A 38 -3.56 6.37 -9.83
CA ASP A 38 -4.82 5.83 -9.32
C ASP A 38 -4.99 5.99 -7.81
N GLY A 39 -4.12 6.75 -7.14
CA GLY A 39 -4.30 7.01 -5.71
C GLY A 39 -3.06 7.48 -4.98
N TRP A 40 -2.82 6.89 -3.81
CA TRP A 40 -1.71 7.26 -2.94
C TRP A 40 -0.96 6.04 -2.41
N ILE A 41 0.33 6.23 -2.21
CA ILE A 41 1.26 5.27 -1.63
C ILE A 41 1.68 5.83 -0.28
N PHE A 42 1.46 5.04 0.77
CA PHE A 42 1.84 5.37 2.13
C PHE A 42 2.96 4.42 2.53
N GLU A 43 4.13 4.98 2.77
CA GLU A 43 5.23 4.27 3.39
C GLU A 43 5.04 4.33 4.89
N TYR A 44 5.13 3.18 5.55
CA TYR A 44 5.02 3.09 6.99
C TYR A 44 6.19 2.29 7.56
N GLN A 45 6.43 2.42 8.86
CA GLN A 45 7.47 1.65 9.53
C GLN A 45 7.11 1.45 10.99
N ASP A 46 7.56 0.33 11.54
CA ASP A 46 7.47 0.05 12.98
C ASP A 46 8.27 1.09 13.79
N ILE A 47 7.69 1.57 14.89
CA ILE A 47 8.29 2.61 15.73
C ILE A 47 9.55 2.10 16.44
N GLU A 48 9.58 0.85 16.90
CA GLU A 48 10.76 0.22 17.48
C GLU A 48 11.89 0.18 16.44
N PHE A 49 11.55 -0.19 15.20
CA PHE A 49 12.49 -0.16 14.08
C PHE A 49 13.04 1.25 13.83
N LEU A 50 12.19 2.28 13.77
CA LEU A 50 12.61 3.67 13.57
C LEU A 50 13.52 4.20 14.69
N ASN A 51 13.36 3.70 15.92
CA ASN A 51 14.12 4.16 17.08
C ASN A 51 15.48 3.46 17.23
N HIS A 52 15.61 2.22 16.73
CA HIS A 52 16.74 1.34 17.06
C HIS A 52 17.54 0.84 15.86
N CYS A 53 17.00 0.87 14.64
CA CYS A 53 17.74 0.43 13.46
C CYS A 53 18.66 1.52 12.90
N ASP A 54 19.82 1.08 12.41
CA ASP A 54 20.73 1.92 11.64
C ASP A 54 20.22 2.12 10.21
N TYR A 55 20.74 3.15 9.53
CA TYR A 55 20.35 3.50 8.16
C TYR A 55 20.50 2.35 7.16
N ILE A 56 21.41 1.41 7.40
CA ILE A 56 21.62 0.23 6.54
C ILE A 56 20.46 -0.75 6.66
N SER A 57 19.94 -0.95 7.87
CA SER A 57 18.77 -1.80 8.09
C SER A 57 17.51 -1.21 7.44
N MET A 58 17.41 0.12 7.33
CA MET A 58 16.33 0.79 6.59
C MET A 58 16.30 0.49 5.07
N LEU A 59 17.37 -0.10 4.51
CA LEU A 59 17.44 -0.51 3.10
C LEU A 59 16.82 -1.90 2.82
N LEU A 60 16.29 -2.57 3.86
CA LEU A 60 15.53 -3.81 3.71
C LEU A 60 14.12 -3.55 3.15
N ASP A 61 13.39 -4.63 2.81
CA ASP A 61 12.05 -4.56 2.22
C ASP A 61 11.18 -3.54 2.96
N THR A 62 10.76 -2.49 2.23
CA THR A 62 10.03 -1.37 2.80
C THR A 62 8.55 -1.65 2.68
N PRO A 63 7.77 -1.49 3.77
CA PRO A 63 6.36 -1.77 3.71
C PRO A 63 5.59 -0.53 3.24
N TYR A 64 4.72 -0.76 2.27
CA TYR A 64 3.88 0.24 1.63
C TYR A 64 2.41 -0.14 1.75
N ILE A 65 1.57 0.89 1.74
CA ILE A 65 0.12 0.76 1.57
C ILE A 65 -0.28 1.53 0.34
N LEU A 66 -0.95 0.86 -0.59
CA LEU A 66 -1.57 1.48 -1.75
C LEU A 66 -3.05 1.71 -1.45
N MET A 67 -3.51 2.93 -1.65
CA MET A 67 -4.92 3.30 -1.55
C MET A 67 -5.43 3.71 -2.93
N ASP A 68 -6.33 2.93 -3.50
CA ASP A 68 -6.97 3.24 -4.77
C ASP A 68 -8.07 4.29 -4.57
N LYS A 69 -8.00 5.40 -5.30
CA LYS A 69 -8.91 6.54 -5.13
C LYS A 69 -10.29 6.32 -5.76
N HIS A 70 -10.45 5.31 -6.60
CA HIS A 70 -11.68 4.97 -7.33
C HIS A 70 -12.47 3.85 -6.63
N THR A 71 -11.78 2.89 -6.03
CA THR A 71 -12.39 1.72 -5.35
C THR A 71 -12.37 1.82 -3.83
N GLN A 72 -11.50 2.67 -3.27
CA GLN A 72 -11.20 2.73 -1.84
C GLN A 72 -10.52 1.48 -1.28
N GLU A 73 -9.99 0.62 -2.15
CA GLU A 73 -9.28 -0.58 -1.73
C GLU A 73 -7.89 -0.24 -1.19
N ILE A 74 -7.51 -0.97 -0.14
CA ILE A 74 -6.22 -0.85 0.54
C ILE A 74 -5.42 -2.12 0.25
N PHE A 75 -4.21 -1.95 -0.25
CA PHE A 75 -3.27 -3.06 -0.51
C PHE A 75 -2.02 -2.88 0.33
N PHE A 76 -1.65 -3.92 1.08
CA PHE A 76 -0.38 -3.98 1.80
C PHE A 76 0.67 -4.61 0.89
N VAL A 77 1.77 -3.91 0.68
CA VAL A 77 2.81 -4.28 -0.28
C VAL A 77 4.17 -4.22 0.41
N TYR A 78 4.92 -5.31 0.34
CA TYR A 78 6.28 -5.40 0.88
C TYR A 78 7.23 -5.55 -0.29
N LEU A 79 7.93 -4.47 -0.63
CA LEU A 79 8.83 -4.44 -1.78
C LEU A 79 10.13 -3.73 -1.41
N LYS A 80 11.20 -4.10 -2.08
CA LYS A 80 12.39 -3.25 -2.15
C LYS A 80 12.05 -1.94 -2.88
N PRO A 81 12.79 -0.85 -2.61
CA PRO A 81 12.52 0.44 -3.25
C PRO A 81 12.48 0.40 -4.79
N ASP A 82 13.36 -0.39 -5.42
CA ASP A 82 13.40 -0.62 -6.87
C ASP A 82 12.22 -1.48 -7.39
N GLY A 83 11.76 -2.41 -6.55
CA GLY A 83 10.57 -3.22 -6.80
C GLY A 83 9.28 -2.39 -6.84
N LEU A 84 9.17 -1.33 -6.02
CA LEU A 84 7.99 -0.47 -6.02
C LEU A 84 7.84 0.31 -7.32
N GLU A 85 8.90 0.92 -7.84
CA GLU A 85 8.84 1.65 -9.11
C GLU A 85 8.46 0.72 -10.27
N THR A 86 9.05 -0.48 -10.31
CA THR A 86 8.70 -1.50 -11.31
C THR A 86 7.24 -1.92 -11.18
N PHE A 87 6.74 -2.10 -9.95
CA PHE A 87 5.33 -2.43 -9.70
C PHE A 87 4.38 -1.33 -10.18
N LEU A 88 4.72 -0.07 -9.92
CA LEU A 88 3.90 1.06 -10.36
C LEU A 88 3.93 1.19 -11.88
N ASP A 89 5.10 1.08 -12.51
CA ASP A 89 5.21 1.05 -13.96
C ASP A 89 4.38 -0.08 -14.56
N ASP A 90 4.45 -1.30 -14.01
CA ASP A 90 3.62 -2.42 -14.43
C ASP A 90 2.13 -2.12 -14.25
N TYR A 91 1.74 -1.49 -13.14
CA TYR A 91 0.37 -1.09 -12.86
C TYR A 91 -0.13 -0.07 -13.88
N HIS A 92 0.69 0.93 -14.21
CA HIS A 92 0.43 1.93 -15.24
C HIS A 92 0.31 1.30 -16.64
N HIS A 93 1.23 0.40 -17.01
CA HIS A 93 1.23 -0.27 -18.32
C HIS A 93 0.14 -1.34 -18.45
N LYS A 94 -0.33 -1.91 -17.33
CA LYS A 94 -1.46 -2.85 -17.25
C LYS A 94 -2.78 -2.14 -16.91
N SER A 95 -2.86 -0.82 -17.02
CA SER A 95 -4.13 -0.07 -16.87
C SER A 95 -5.20 -0.50 -17.88
N ASP A 96 -4.82 -1.13 -19.00
CA ASP A 96 -5.77 -1.78 -19.93
C ASP A 96 -6.32 -3.13 -19.39
N TYR A 97 -5.73 -3.68 -18.33
CA TYR A 97 -6.07 -4.98 -17.72
C TYR A 97 -7.01 -4.87 -16.52
N ILE A 98 -7.18 -3.70 -15.89
CA ILE A 98 -8.16 -3.50 -14.80
C ILE A 98 -9.60 -3.42 -15.35
N GLU A 99 -9.77 -3.10 -16.63
CA GLU A 99 -11.04 -3.34 -17.33
C GLU A 99 -11.38 -4.85 -17.38
N LYS A 100 -10.43 -5.74 -17.07
CA LYS A 100 -10.58 -7.20 -16.98
C LYS A 100 -9.97 -7.77 -15.69
N GLY A 101 -10.50 -7.33 -14.55
CA GLY A 101 -10.50 -7.98 -13.23
C GLY A 101 -9.56 -9.17 -13.00
N ILE A 102 -8.30 -8.91 -12.65
CA ILE A 102 -7.48 -9.85 -11.88
C ILE A 102 -7.13 -9.17 -10.55
N ILE A 103 -8.00 -9.38 -9.56
CA ILE A 103 -7.70 -9.13 -8.15
C ILE A 103 -6.82 -10.30 -7.70
N ILE A 104 -5.60 -10.04 -7.24
CA ILE A 104 -4.80 -11.05 -6.52
C ILE A 104 -5.24 -10.97 -5.05
N PRO A 105 -6.06 -11.89 -4.54
CA PRO A 105 -6.44 -11.86 -3.14
C PRO A 105 -5.22 -12.11 -2.26
N TYR A 106 -5.11 -11.35 -1.17
CA TYR A 106 -4.22 -11.69 -0.07
C TYR A 106 -4.65 -13.05 0.49
N ILE A 107 -3.78 -14.06 0.34
CA ILE A 107 -3.94 -15.36 0.98
C ILE A 107 -3.04 -15.33 2.22
N PRO A 108 -3.60 -15.27 3.44
CA PRO A 108 -2.78 -15.45 4.64
C PRO A 108 -2.13 -16.81 4.53
N SER A 109 -0.80 -16.87 4.68
CA SER A 109 -0.06 -18.12 4.77
C SER A 109 -0.67 -18.96 5.88
N LYS A 110 -1.42 -20.00 5.51
CA LYS A 110 -1.78 -21.05 6.46
C LYS A 110 -0.48 -21.59 7.04
N ASN A 111 -0.44 -21.66 8.37
CA ASN A 111 0.54 -22.43 9.11
C ASN A 111 0.84 -23.72 8.34
N ILE A 112 2.09 -23.86 7.90
CA ILE A 112 2.61 -25.15 7.46
C ILE A 112 2.74 -25.96 8.75
N GLU A 113 1.66 -26.63 9.13
CA GLU A 113 1.73 -27.75 10.06
C GLU A 113 1.97 -29.03 9.26
N ASN A 114 3.08 -29.67 9.63
CA ASN A 114 3.65 -30.97 9.23
C ASN A 114 4.68 -30.95 8.10
#